data_AF-A0A224YRA4-F1
#
_entry.id   AF-A0A224YRA4-F1
#
_cell.length_a   1.000
_cell.length_b   1.000
_cell.length_c   1.000
_cell.angle_alpha   90.00
_cell.angle_beta   90.00
_cell.angle_gamma   90.00
#
_symmetry.space_group_name_H-M   'P 1'
#
loop_
_entity.id
_entity.type
_entity.pdbx_description
1 polymer ?
#
loop_
_entity_poly.entity_id
_entity_poly.type
_entity_poly.pdbx_seq_one_letter_code
_entity_poly.pdbx_strand_id
1 'polypeptide(L)'
;MPNADYRNCETVCPLTCGEPVPSFCAKMCGSGCACPPGYVRGSSGKFECVSIKECPPTCQPNSTFEICKYGCEPRCFKPPPKDTCVPRCHTGDCVCNKGFAAVSFLGRDVCVPWEQCPKKTILARLIPNC
;
A
#
# COMPACT_ATOMS: atom_id res chain seq x y z
N MET A 1 -19.56 16.13 12.27
CA MET A 1 -18.08 16.20 12.20
C MET A 1 -17.72 16.50 10.77
N PRO A 2 -16.89 17.51 10.46
CA PRO A 2 -16.53 17.77 9.06
C PRO A 2 -15.77 16.55 8.53
N ASN A 3 -16.13 16.09 7.33
CA ASN A 3 -15.38 15.10 6.55
C ASN A 3 -15.33 13.67 7.13
N ALA A 4 -16.41 13.19 7.77
CA ALA A 4 -16.53 11.79 8.21
C ALA A 4 -17.90 11.23 7.85
N ASP A 5 -17.93 10.10 7.14
CA ASP A 5 -19.17 9.41 6.74
C ASP A 5 -19.31 8.09 7.48
N TYR A 6 -20.52 7.73 7.91
CA TYR A 6 -20.78 6.39 8.42
C TYR A 6 -20.86 5.39 7.27
N ARG A 7 -20.07 4.31 7.33
CA ARG A 7 -20.09 3.22 6.36
C ARG A 7 -20.31 1.88 7.04
N ASN A 8 -21.12 1.04 6.40
CA ASN A 8 -21.41 -0.33 6.87
C ASN A 8 -20.24 -1.29 6.62
N CYS A 9 -19.32 -0.93 5.73
CA CYS A 9 -18.17 -1.72 5.35
C CYS A 9 -16.98 -0.79 5.10
N GLU A 10 -16.25 -0.49 6.17
CA GLU A 10 -15.01 0.29 6.18
C GLU A 10 -13.81 -0.60 6.51
N THR A 11 -12.62 -0.24 6.03
CA THR A 11 -11.41 -0.99 6.37
C THR A 11 -11.18 -1.02 7.89
N VAL A 12 -10.81 -2.19 8.41
CA VAL A 12 -10.41 -2.33 9.82
C VAL A 12 -8.99 -1.81 10.08
N CYS A 13 -8.23 -1.52 9.02
CA CYS A 13 -6.92 -0.87 9.08
C CYS A 13 -7.00 0.47 8.34
N PRO A 14 -7.57 1.51 8.97
CA PRO A 14 -7.58 2.84 8.38
C PRO A 14 -6.15 3.37 8.27
N LEU A 15 -5.90 4.15 7.23
CA LEU A 15 -4.66 4.89 7.08
C LEU A 15 -4.62 6.05 8.09
N THR A 16 -3.43 6.31 8.64
CA THR A 16 -3.20 7.37 9.61
C THR A 16 -2.11 8.30 9.10
N CYS A 17 -2.31 9.60 9.30
CA CYS A 17 -1.35 10.66 8.97
C CYS A 17 0.03 10.37 9.58
N GLY A 18 1.08 10.38 8.75
CA GLY A 18 2.46 10.17 9.17
C GLY A 18 2.83 8.74 9.59
N GLU A 19 1.85 7.85 9.72
CA GLU A 19 2.07 6.46 10.09
C GLU A 19 2.31 5.59 8.84
N PRO A 20 3.05 4.48 8.98
CA PRO A 20 3.33 3.60 7.87
C PRO A 20 2.05 2.93 7.36
N VAL A 21 1.92 2.82 6.03
CA VAL A 21 0.82 2.04 5.43
C VAL A 21 0.90 0.59 5.92
N PRO A 22 -0.20 0.03 6.47
CA PRO A 22 -0.21 -1.36 6.95
C PRO A 22 0.15 -2.35 5.84
N SER A 23 1.25 -3.08 6.01
CA SER A 23 1.70 -4.07 5.01
C SER A 23 0.73 -5.25 4.86
N PHE A 24 -0.04 -5.52 5.92
CA PHE A 24 -1.08 -6.52 5.93
C PHE A 24 -2.35 -5.90 6.50
N CYS A 25 -3.44 -6.00 5.75
CA CYS A 25 -4.77 -5.75 6.26
C CYS A 25 -5.70 -6.89 5.83
N ALA A 26 -6.49 -7.37 6.78
CA ALA A 26 -7.49 -8.38 6.49
C ALA A 26 -8.55 -7.82 5.54
N LYS A 27 -9.05 -8.65 4.61
CA LYS A 27 -10.14 -8.27 3.68
C LYS A 27 -11.51 -8.12 4.37
N MET A 28 -11.56 -8.20 5.69
CA MET A 28 -12.76 -7.95 6.46
C MET A 28 -13.00 -6.43 6.56
N CYS A 29 -14.26 -6.04 6.59
CA CYS A 29 -14.66 -4.68 6.86
C CYS A 29 -15.53 -4.61 8.12
N GLY A 30 -15.47 -3.47 8.81
CA GLY A 30 -16.30 -3.16 9.97
C GLY A 30 -17.25 -2.01 9.66
N SER A 31 -18.35 -1.91 10.41
CA SER A 31 -19.23 -0.75 10.37
C SER A 31 -18.68 0.37 11.27
N GLY A 32 -18.60 1.60 10.76
CA GLY A 32 -18.10 2.73 11.55
C GLY A 32 -17.95 4.02 10.75
N CYS A 33 -17.40 5.04 11.40
CA CYS A 33 -17.02 6.29 10.72
C CYS A 33 -15.77 6.05 9.87
N ALA A 34 -15.84 6.49 8.61
CA ALA A 34 -14.78 6.42 7.63
C ALA A 34 -14.37 7.84 7.21
N CYS A 35 -13.08 8.01 6.92
CA CYS A 35 -12.65 9.19 6.19
C CYS A 35 -13.03 9.06 4.71
N PRO A 36 -13.51 10.13 4.06
CA PRO A 36 -13.82 10.09 2.64
C PRO A 36 -12.53 9.88 1.81
N PRO A 37 -12.65 9.42 0.55
CA PRO A 37 -11.50 9.25 -0.34
C PRO A 37 -10.66 10.53 -0.41
N GLY A 38 -9.33 10.40 -0.28
CA GLY A 38 -8.40 11.53 -0.21
C GLY A 38 -8.09 12.04 1.20
N TYR A 39 -8.69 11.44 2.24
CA TYR A 39 -8.45 11.78 3.64
C TYR A 39 -8.03 10.55 4.45
N VAL A 40 -7.24 10.79 5.50
CA VAL A 40 -6.72 9.78 6.44
C VAL A 40 -7.00 10.18 7.87
N ARG A 41 -6.93 9.23 8.79
CA ARG A 41 -7.14 9.50 10.20
C ARG A 41 -6.00 10.38 10.73
N GLY A 42 -6.33 11.41 11.51
CA GLY A 42 -5.32 12.17 12.24
C GLY A 42 -4.70 11.36 13.38
N SER A 43 -3.53 11.81 13.83
CA SER A 43 -2.72 11.11 14.85
C SER A 43 -3.03 11.56 16.28
N SER A 44 -3.97 12.49 16.47
CA SER A 44 -4.30 13.13 17.75
C SER A 44 -5.16 12.28 18.71
N GLY A 45 -5.46 11.03 18.35
CA GLY A 45 -6.30 10.11 19.13
C GLY A 45 -7.82 10.39 19.06
N LYS A 46 -8.23 11.57 18.59
CA LYS A 46 -9.62 11.87 18.23
C LYS A 46 -9.90 11.43 16.79
N PHE A 47 -11.16 11.12 16.47
CA PHE A 47 -11.54 10.87 15.08
C PHE A 47 -11.56 12.20 14.32
N GLU A 48 -10.53 12.44 13.53
CA GLU A 48 -10.41 13.56 12.60
C GLU A 48 -9.89 13.03 11.26
N CYS A 49 -10.32 13.67 10.17
CA CYS A 49 -9.89 13.31 8.83
C CYS A 49 -9.02 14.44 8.26
N VAL A 50 -7.76 14.12 8.01
CA VAL A 50 -6.73 15.02 7.48
C VAL A 50 -6.54 14.72 5.99
N SER A 51 -6.33 15.75 5.19
CA SER A 51 -6.07 15.59 3.75
C SER A 51 -4.75 14.83 3.54
N ILE A 52 -4.76 13.81 2.68
CA ILE A 52 -3.54 13.07 2.30
C ILE A 52 -2.50 13.98 1.65
N LYS A 53 -2.94 15.07 1.00
CA LYS A 53 -2.03 16.06 0.41
C LYS A 53 -1.27 16.86 1.45
N GLU A 54 -1.85 17.03 2.63
CA GLU A 54 -1.26 17.76 3.75
C GLU A 54 -0.42 16.83 4.62
N CYS A 55 -0.95 15.64 4.89
CA CYS A 55 -0.25 14.62 5.66
C CYS A 55 -0.45 13.23 5.05
N PRO A 56 0.44 12.83 4.11
CA PRO A 56 0.38 11.49 3.56
C PRO A 56 0.84 10.46 4.61
N PRO A 57 0.32 9.21 4.53
CA PRO A 57 0.92 8.08 5.21
C PRO A 57 2.38 7.91 4.79
N THR A 58 3.20 7.32 5.66
CA THR A 58 4.58 7.01 5.31
C THR A 58 4.67 5.71 4.53
N CYS A 59 5.54 5.72 3.53
CA CYS A 59 5.79 4.57 2.66
C CYS A 59 7.21 4.03 2.84
N GLN A 60 7.43 2.79 2.45
CA GLN A 60 8.76 2.20 2.41
C GLN A 60 9.72 2.98 1.51
N PRO A 61 11.06 2.82 1.68
CA PRO A 61 12.02 3.44 0.78
C PRO A 61 11.74 3.15 -0.70
N ASN A 62 11.98 4.15 -1.55
CA ASN A 62 11.76 4.10 -3.00
C ASN A 62 10.30 3.86 -3.43
N SER A 63 9.36 4.32 -2.62
CA SER A 63 7.93 4.30 -2.96
C SER A 63 7.24 5.58 -2.53
N THR A 64 6.11 5.86 -3.19
CA THR A 64 5.28 7.04 -2.94
C THR A 64 3.85 6.58 -2.69
N PHE A 65 3.16 7.28 -1.78
CA PHE A 65 1.76 7.03 -1.54
C PHE A 65 0.92 7.54 -2.71
N GLU A 66 0.11 6.68 -3.30
CA GLU A 66 -0.80 7.03 -4.39
C GLU A 66 -2.22 6.64 -4.00
N ILE A 67 -3.17 7.54 -4.18
CA ILE A 67 -4.59 7.25 -3.92
C ILE A 67 -5.12 6.23 -4.95
N CYS A 68 -4.63 6.31 -6.18
CA CYS A 68 -5.03 5.46 -7.30
C CYS A 68 -3.92 4.49 -7.69
N LYS A 69 -4.15 3.20 -7.47
CA LYS A 69 -3.26 2.11 -7.88
C LYS A 69 -3.80 1.41 -9.12
N TYR A 70 -2.96 1.12 -10.12
CA TYR A 70 -3.41 0.58 -11.41
C TYR A 70 -3.35 -0.95 -11.50
N GLY A 71 -2.77 -1.62 -10.51
CA GLY A 71 -2.68 -3.10 -10.47
C GLY A 71 -1.66 -3.69 -11.45
N CYS A 72 -0.96 -2.84 -12.20
CA CYS A 72 0.09 -3.18 -13.15
C CYS A 72 1.46 -2.69 -12.68
N GLU A 73 1.61 -2.46 -11.37
CA GLU A 73 2.87 -2.00 -10.81
C GLU A 73 3.98 -3.02 -11.08
N PRO A 74 5.19 -2.55 -11.42
CA PRO A 74 6.32 -3.42 -11.74
C PRO A 74 6.65 -4.34 -10.56
N ARG A 75 6.69 -5.66 -10.81
CA ARG A 75 7.01 -6.67 -9.81
C ARG A 75 8.10 -7.61 -10.32
N CYS A 76 9.10 -7.88 -9.49
CA CYS A 76 10.16 -8.83 -9.86
C CYS A 76 9.54 -10.22 -10.14
N PHE A 77 10.02 -10.87 -11.20
CA PHE A 77 9.56 -12.20 -11.66
C PHE A 77 8.09 -12.32 -12.09
N LYS A 78 7.31 -11.25 -12.07
CA LYS A 78 5.94 -11.25 -12.54
C LYS A 78 5.85 -10.36 -13.78
N PRO A 79 5.48 -10.90 -14.95
CA PRO A 79 5.21 -10.04 -16.08
C PRO A 79 4.05 -9.09 -15.71
N PRO A 80 4.06 -7.85 -16.22
CA PRO A 80 2.92 -6.97 -16.06
C PRO A 80 1.66 -7.66 -16.62
N PRO A 81 0.48 -7.49 -15.98
CA PRO A 81 -0.78 -7.97 -16.53
C PRO A 81 -0.97 -7.40 -17.94
N LYS A 82 -1.24 -8.25 -18.93
CA LYS A 82 -1.36 -7.81 -20.33
C LYS A 82 -2.66 -7.07 -20.61
N ASP A 83 -3.73 -7.40 -19.88
CA ASP A 83 -5.09 -7.12 -20.36
C ASP A 83 -5.93 -6.23 -19.43
N THR A 84 -5.43 -5.79 -18.27
CA THR A 84 -6.25 -4.90 -17.40
C THR A 84 -5.43 -4.17 -16.34
N CYS A 85 -5.03 -2.94 -16.64
CA CYS A 85 -4.56 -1.97 -15.66
C CYS A 85 -5.72 -1.05 -15.28
N VAL A 86 -6.46 -1.40 -14.23
CA VAL A 86 -7.65 -0.64 -13.81
C VAL A 86 -7.29 0.20 -12.58
N PRO A 87 -7.49 1.52 -12.60
CA PRO A 87 -7.25 2.36 -11.43
C PRO A 87 -8.21 1.99 -10.30
N ARG A 88 -7.68 1.73 -9.11
CA ARG A 88 -8.40 1.52 -7.86
C ARG A 88 -8.07 2.69 -6.93
N CYS A 89 -9.04 3.60 -6.76
CA CYS A 89 -8.85 4.91 -6.14
C CYS A 89 -9.51 5.07 -4.76
N HIS A 90 -9.79 3.98 -4.05
CA HIS A 90 -10.58 4.03 -2.82
C HIS A 90 -9.73 4.22 -1.56
N THR A 91 -8.74 3.35 -1.37
CA THR A 91 -7.95 3.32 -0.12
C THR A 91 -6.57 3.95 -0.30
N GLY A 92 -6.04 3.97 -1.54
CA GLY A 92 -4.64 4.29 -1.78
C GLY A 92 -3.69 3.22 -1.24
N ASP A 93 -2.45 3.27 -1.71
CA ASP A 93 -1.39 2.33 -1.32
C ASP A 93 -0.01 2.92 -1.67
N CYS A 94 1.05 2.35 -1.12
CA CYS A 94 2.41 2.69 -1.53
C CYS A 94 2.76 2.03 -2.86
N VAL A 95 3.13 2.85 -3.85
CA VAL A 95 3.53 2.41 -5.19
C VAL A 95 5.03 2.64 -5.36
N CYS A 96 5.75 1.65 -5.91
CA CYS A 96 7.18 1.80 -6.19
C CYS A 96 7.42 2.94 -7.20
N ASN A 97 8.46 3.73 -6.94
CA ASN A 97 8.84 4.82 -7.81
C ASN A 97 9.29 4.30 -9.18
N LYS A 98 9.25 5.17 -10.20
CA LYS A 98 9.74 4.84 -11.54
C LYS A 98 11.19 4.31 -11.48
N GLY A 99 11.45 3.17 -12.12
CA GLY A 99 12.75 2.49 -12.11
C GLY A 99 12.91 1.44 -11.00
N PHE A 100 11.94 1.34 -10.09
CA PHE A 100 11.91 0.32 -9.05
C PHE A 100 10.82 -0.73 -9.34
N ALA A 101 11.02 -1.94 -8.84
CA ALA A 101 10.08 -3.05 -8.90
C ALA A 101 9.85 -3.59 -7.49
N ALA A 102 8.61 -3.97 -7.20
CA ALA A 102 8.24 -4.60 -5.95
C ALA A 102 8.71 -6.06 -5.92
N VAL A 103 9.32 -6.46 -4.80
CA VAL A 103 9.64 -7.84 -4.45
C VAL A 103 9.04 -8.15 -3.09
N SER A 104 8.33 -9.28 -2.98
CA SER A 104 7.74 -9.70 -1.71
C SER A 104 8.78 -10.47 -0.90
N PHE A 105 9.20 -9.93 0.24
CA PHE A 105 10.15 -10.52 1.18
C PHE A 105 9.47 -10.69 2.55
N LEU A 106 9.42 -11.93 3.07
CA LEU A 106 8.79 -12.25 4.36
C LEU A 106 7.35 -11.68 4.51
N GLY A 107 6.57 -11.68 3.42
CA GLY A 107 5.19 -11.18 3.41
C GLY A 107 5.04 -9.66 3.32
N ARG A 108 6.13 -8.90 3.11
CA ARG A 108 6.10 -7.45 2.84
C ARG A 108 6.65 -7.16 1.45
N ASP A 109 6.07 -6.16 0.78
CA ASP A 109 6.62 -5.69 -0.49
C ASP A 109 7.71 -4.64 -0.24
N VAL A 110 8.85 -4.82 -0.89
CA VAL A 110 10.00 -3.90 -0.88
C VAL A 110 10.27 -3.45 -2.30
N CYS A 111 10.54 -2.17 -2.50
CA CYS A 111 10.88 -1.60 -3.81
C CYS A 111 12.40 -1.62 -4.02
N VAL A 112 12.85 -2.41 -4.99
CA VAL A 112 14.27 -2.50 -5.38
C VAL A 112 14.46 -2.01 -6.82
N PRO A 113 15.62 -1.44 -7.20
CA PRO A 113 15.90 -1.12 -8.60
C PRO A 113 15.70 -2.35 -9.49
N TRP A 114 15.22 -2.16 -10.72
CA TRP A 114 14.99 -3.27 -11.65
C TRP A 114 16.20 -4.20 -11.84
N GLU A 115 17.40 -3.63 -11.92
CA GLU A 115 18.67 -4.37 -12.04
C GLU A 115 19.02 -5.20 -10.80
N GLN A 116 18.44 -4.84 -9.65
CA GLN A 116 18.60 -5.53 -8.37
C GLN A 116 17.46 -6.51 -8.09
N CYS A 117 16.52 -6.70 -9.02
CA CYS A 117 15.59 -7.81 -8.89
C CYS A 117 16.41 -9.10 -8.70
N PRO A 118 16.11 -9.89 -7.64
CA PRO A 118 16.85 -11.12 -7.41
C PRO A 118 16.83 -11.94 -8.70
N LYS A 119 17.92 -12.60 -9.05
CA LYS A 119 17.88 -13.58 -10.14
C LYS A 119 17.24 -14.84 -9.55
N LYS A 120 16.43 -15.58 -10.33
CA LYS A 120 15.77 -16.83 -9.88
C LYS A 120 16.76 -17.86 -9.29
N THR A 121 18.06 -17.64 -9.45
CA THR A 121 19.19 -18.46 -8.99
C THR A 121 19.54 -18.34 -7.50
N ILE A 122 18.98 -17.41 -6.71
CA ILE A 122 19.31 -17.27 -5.27
C ILE A 122 18.31 -18.00 -4.33
N LEU A 123 17.15 -18.44 -4.84
CA LEU A 123 16.20 -19.24 -4.05
C LEU A 123 16.58 -20.73 -3.91
N ALA A 124 17.65 -21.19 -4.55
CA ALA A 124 18.19 -22.54 -4.38
C ALA A 124 19.30 -22.64 -3.30
N ARG A 125 19.65 -21.54 -2.62
CA ARG A 125 20.77 -21.51 -1.65
C ARG A 125 20.40 -21.14 -0.21
N LEU A 126 19.11 -20.98 0.10
CA LEU A 126 18.63 -20.69 1.47
C LEU A 126 17.64 -21.73 2.00
N ILE A 127 17.71 -22.97 1.49
CA ILE A 127 17.33 -24.13 2.29
C ILE A 127 18.63 -24.61 2.95
N PRO A 128 18.92 -24.30 4.22
CA PRO A 128 19.86 -25.12 4.94
C PRO A 128 19.29 -26.54 4.91
N ASN A 129 20.00 -27.47 4.27
CA ASN A 129 19.81 -28.87 4.57
C ASN A 129 20.19 -29.03 6.05
N CYS A 130 19.17 -29.11 6.89
CA CYS A 130 19.13 -29.92 8.11
C CYS A 130 17.74 -30.55 8.16
#